data_AF-Q6JDW3-F1
#
_entry.id   AF-Q6JDW3-F1
#
_cell.length_a   1.000
_cell.length_b   1.000
_cell.length_c   1.000
_cell.angle_alpha   90.00
_cell.angle_beta   90.00
_cell.angle_gamma   90.00
#
_symmetry.space_group_name_H-M   'P 1'
#
loop_
_entity.id
_entity.type
_entity.pdbx_description
1 polymer ?
#
loop_
_entity_poly.entity_id
_entity_poly.type
_entity_poly.pdbx_seq_one_letter_code
_entity_poly.pdbx_strand_id
1 'polypeptide(L)'
;LVMITILVGYLMFMLFFNNYVNRYLLHGQTIEIIWTILPAIILLFIAFPSLRLLYLLDEINEPSITLKAIGHQWYWSYEYSDFPNIEFDSYMIPTNEISMDNFRLLDVDNRIVLP
;
A
#
# COMPACT_ATOMS: atom_id res chain seq x y z
N LEU A 1 -5.63 10.01 -6.14
CA LEU A 1 -6.79 9.57 -6.95
C LEU A 1 -8.04 10.38 -6.65
N VAL A 2 -8.52 10.39 -5.39
CA VAL A 2 -9.75 11.11 -4.96
C VAL A 2 -9.78 12.58 -5.40
N MET A 3 -8.66 13.31 -5.27
CA MET A 3 -8.55 14.70 -5.73
C MET A 3 -8.80 14.86 -7.24
N ILE A 4 -8.21 13.98 -8.06
CA ILE A 4 -8.34 14.03 -9.52
C ILE A 4 -9.77 13.68 -9.92
N THR A 5 -10.37 12.66 -9.29
CA THR A 5 -11.74 12.24 -9.59
C THR A 5 -12.76 13.31 -9.21
N ILE A 6 -12.56 14.02 -8.09
CA ILE A 6 -13.39 15.16 -7.70
C ILE A 6 -13.23 16.33 -8.68
N LEU A 7 -12.00 16.65 -9.09
CA LEU A 7 -11.73 17.73 -10.05
C LEU A 7 -12.40 17.45 -11.40
N VAL A 8 -12.20 16.25 -11.96
CA VAL A 8 -12.81 15.85 -13.24
C VAL A 8 -14.33 15.79 -13.11
N GLY A 9 -14.85 15.24 -12.01
CA GLY A 9 -16.28 15.19 -11.74
C GLY A 9 -16.91 16.58 -11.68
N TYR A 10 -16.27 17.53 -11.00
CA TYR A 10 -16.71 18.93 -10.95
C TYR A 10 -16.70 19.59 -12.34
N LEU A 11 -15.63 19.42 -13.12
CA LEU A 11 -15.54 19.98 -14.48
C LEU A 11 -16.65 19.44 -15.39
N MET A 12 -16.89 18.12 -15.36
CA MET A 12 -17.97 17.49 -16.14
C MET A 12 -19.34 18.00 -15.70
N PHE A 13 -19.60 18.09 -14.39
CA PHE A 13 -20.86 18.61 -13.86
C PHE A 13 -21.12 20.05 -14.32
N MET A 14 -20.12 20.93 -14.23
CA MET A 14 -20.24 22.33 -14.64
C MET A 14 -20.55 22.49 -16.13
N LEU A 15 -20.07 21.60 -16.99
CA LEU A 15 -20.37 21.62 -18.42
C LEU A 15 -21.86 21.31 -18.72
N PHE A 16 -22.51 20.45 -17.93
CA PHE A 16 -23.93 20.12 -18.14
C PHE A 16 -24.88 21.29 -17.85
N PHE A 17 -24.51 22.19 -16.94
CA PHE A 17 -25.34 23.34 -16.55
C PHE A 17 -24.92 24.65 -17.22
N ASN A 18 -24.04 24.60 -18.22
CA ASN A 18 -23.58 25.79 -18.92
C ASN A 18 -24.55 26.20 -20.04
N ASN A 19 -25.07 27.43 -19.98
CA ASN A 19 -25.98 27.97 -20.98
C ASN A 19 -25.26 28.60 -22.20
N TYR A 20 -23.95 28.83 -22.11
CA TYR A 20 -23.16 29.46 -23.18
C TYR A 20 -22.61 28.41 -24.15
N VAL A 21 -22.79 28.65 -25.45
CA VAL A 21 -22.30 27.77 -26.51
C VAL A 21 -21.16 28.44 -27.28
N ASN A 22 -20.01 27.79 -27.36
CA ASN A 22 -18.89 28.21 -28.21
C ASN A 22 -18.53 27.10 -29.21
N ARG A 23 -18.82 27.32 -30.50
CA ARG A 23 -18.56 26.36 -31.59
C ARG A 23 -17.15 26.48 -32.19
N TYR A 24 -16.49 27.62 -32.02
CA TYR A 24 -15.21 27.91 -32.70
C TYR A 24 -13.98 27.52 -31.88
N LEU A 25 -14.17 26.92 -30.69
CA LEU A 25 -13.08 26.37 -29.87
C LEU A 25 -12.60 25.03 -30.47
N LEU A 26 -11.90 25.10 -31.60
CA LEU A 26 -11.40 23.92 -32.32
C LEU A 26 -10.00 23.50 -31.88
N HIS A 27 -9.21 24.45 -31.39
CA HIS A 27 -7.84 24.21 -30.95
C HIS A 27 -7.49 25.11 -29.77
N GLY A 28 -6.73 24.56 -28.82
CA GLY A 28 -6.34 25.25 -27.60
C GLY A 28 -4.97 24.81 -27.10
N GLN A 29 -3.92 25.01 -27.91
CA GLN A 29 -2.54 24.64 -27.57
C GLN A 29 -2.13 25.05 -26.15
N THR A 30 -2.54 26.23 -25.72
CA THR A 30 -2.24 26.74 -24.37
C THR A 30 -2.84 25.86 -23.28
N ILE A 31 -4.07 25.38 -23.45
CA ILE A 31 -4.74 24.47 -22.50
C ILE A 31 -4.06 23.09 -22.54
N GLU A 32 -3.66 22.63 -23.72
CA GLU A 32 -2.94 21.37 -23.88
C GLU A 32 -1.61 21.34 -23.13
N ILE A 33 -0.86 22.45 -23.22
CA ILE A 33 0.40 22.62 -22.48
C ILE A 33 0.12 22.59 -20.98
N ILE A 34 -0.89 23.32 -20.50
CA ILE A 34 -1.23 23.39 -19.07
C ILE A 34 -1.60 22.00 -18.53
N TRP A 35 -2.51 21.28 -19.19
CA TRP A 35 -2.94 19.96 -18.70
C TRP A 35 -1.89 18.86 -18.87
N THR A 36 -0.79 19.11 -19.60
CA THR A 36 0.31 18.17 -19.75
C THR A 36 1.39 18.41 -18.70
N ILE A 37 1.77 19.67 -18.50
CA ILE A 37 2.81 20.06 -17.53
C ILE A 37 2.32 19.88 -16.09
N LEU A 38 1.07 20.25 -15.80
CA LEU A 38 0.53 20.19 -14.44
C LEU A 38 0.54 18.77 -13.86
N PRO A 39 0.06 17.72 -14.56
CA PRO A 39 0.19 16.34 -14.09
C PRO A 39 1.65 15.86 -14.00
N ALA A 40 2.51 16.26 -14.93
CA ALA A 40 3.93 15.88 -14.89
C ALA A 40 4.63 16.39 -13.61
N ILE A 41 4.36 17.64 -13.22
CA ILE A 41 4.88 18.21 -11.96
C ILE A 41 4.32 17.44 -10.75
N ILE A 42 3.02 17.14 -10.72
CA ILE A 42 2.41 16.35 -9.64
C ILE A 42 3.09 14.98 -9.51
N LEU A 43 3.36 14.29 -10.62
CA LEU A 43 4.05 13.01 -10.62
C LEU A 43 5.47 13.12 -10.06
N LEU A 44 6.20 14.17 -10.42
CA LEU A 44 7.55 14.43 -9.90
C LEU A 44 7.53 14.63 -8.37
N PHE A 45 6.55 15.36 -7.83
CA PHE A 45 6.38 15.53 -6.39
C PHE A 45 6.01 14.23 -5.66
N ILE A 46 5.35 13.29 -6.31
CA ILE A 46 5.07 11.96 -5.75
C ILE A 46 6.33 11.07 -5.82
N ALA A 47 7.05 11.14 -6.93
CA ALA A 47 8.23 10.31 -7.18
C ALA A 47 9.35 10.57 -6.18
N PHE A 48 9.67 11.83 -5.84
CA PHE A 48 10.76 12.15 -4.92
C PHE A 48 10.64 11.52 -3.52
N PRO A 49 9.54 11.70 -2.76
CA PRO A 49 9.38 11.05 -1.48
C PRO A 49 9.28 9.52 -1.61
N SER A 50 8.67 9.02 -2.69
CA SER A 50 8.56 7.57 -2.94
C SER A 50 9.93 6.92 -3.15
N LEU A 51 10.80 7.52 -3.96
CA LEU A 51 12.15 7.02 -4.21
C LEU A 51 13.00 7.10 -2.95
N ARG A 52 12.93 8.21 -2.21
CA ARG A 52 13.62 8.33 -0.93
C ARG A 52 13.19 7.22 0.03
N LEU A 53 11.90 6.95 0.15
CA LEU A 53 11.39 5.89 1.01
C LEU A 53 11.85 4.50 0.54
N LEU A 54 11.88 4.25 -0.76
CA LEU A 54 12.41 3.01 -1.33
C LEU A 54 13.86 2.78 -0.91
N TYR A 55 14.73 3.79 -1.04
CA TYR A 55 16.13 3.67 -0.64
C TYR A 55 16.31 3.51 0.87
N LEU A 56 15.47 4.15 1.69
CA LEU A 56 15.50 3.96 3.14
C LEU A 56 15.07 2.55 3.57
N LEU A 57 14.20 1.89 2.80
CA LEU A 57 13.78 0.51 3.07
C LEU A 57 14.82 -0.52 2.63
N ASP A 58 15.60 -0.22 1.59
CA ASP A 58 16.66 -1.10 1.07
C ASP A 58 17.95 -1.02 1.89
N GLU A 59 18.09 0.00 2.74
CA GLU A 59 19.22 0.13 3.65
C GLU A 59 19.19 -1.00 4.68
N ILE A 60 20.08 -1.98 4.48
CA ILE A 60 20.25 -3.11 5.40
C ILE A 60 20.90 -2.59 6.68
N ASN A 61 20.06 -2.36 7.69
CA ASN A 61 20.53 -2.12 9.05
C ASN A 61 21.14 -3.42 9.61
N GLU A 62 22.16 -3.30 10.47
CA GLU A 62 22.72 -4.44 11.19
C GLU A 62 21.65 -5.05 12.12
N PRO A 63 21.09 -6.23 11.81
CA PRO A 63 20.04 -6.82 12.64
C PRO A 63 20.65 -7.45 13.89
N SER A 64 19.99 -7.30 15.04
CA SER A 64 20.39 -7.96 16.29
C SER A 64 19.97 -9.43 16.37
N ILE A 65 18.90 -9.81 15.66
CA ILE A 65 18.33 -11.17 15.62
C ILE A 65 17.86 -11.47 14.20
N THR A 66 18.07 -12.71 13.76
CA THR A 66 17.60 -13.28 12.49
C THR A 66 16.56 -14.37 12.75
N LEU A 67 15.39 -14.23 12.13
CA LEU A 67 14.29 -15.20 12.15
C LEU A 67 13.97 -15.63 10.73
N LYS A 68 13.88 -16.95 10.49
CA LYS A 68 13.40 -17.50 9.22
C LYS A 68 11.92 -17.85 9.35
N ALA A 69 11.10 -17.39 8.41
CA ALA A 69 9.70 -17.76 8.28
C ALA A 69 9.52 -18.64 7.04
N ILE A 70 9.05 -19.88 7.23
CA ILE A 70 8.83 -20.88 6.18
C ILE A 70 7.32 -21.04 5.99
N GLY A 71 6.83 -20.75 4.80
CA GLY A 71 5.42 -20.91 4.46
C GLY A 71 5.10 -22.32 4.00
N HIS A 72 4.12 -22.95 4.64
CA HIS A 72 3.55 -24.24 4.25
C HIS A 72 2.12 -24.08 3.75
N GLN A 73 1.50 -25.18 3.34
CA GLN A 73 0.10 -25.16 2.93
C GLN A 73 -0.80 -24.94 4.16
N TRP A 74 -1.24 -23.68 4.32
CA TRP A 74 -2.14 -23.17 5.38
C TRP A 74 -1.55 -23.00 6.78
N TYR A 75 -0.22 -23.00 6.93
CA TYR A 75 0.45 -22.67 8.19
C TYR A 75 1.85 -22.13 7.94
N TRP A 76 2.47 -21.60 8.99
CA TRP A 76 3.84 -21.08 8.96
C TRP A 76 4.71 -21.84 9.95
N SER A 77 5.98 -22.01 9.62
CA SER A 77 7.00 -22.52 10.55
C SER A 77 8.06 -21.45 10.76
N TYR A 78 8.52 -21.27 12.00
CA TYR A 78 9.47 -20.23 12.37
C TYR A 78 10.72 -20.85 12.98
N GLU A 79 11.90 -20.42 12.53
CA GLU A 79 13.21 -20.91 12.98
C GLU A 79 14.06 -19.70 13.43
N TYR A 80 14.50 -19.69 14.69
CA TYR A 80 15.45 -18.70 15.18
C TYR A 80 16.88 -19.17 14.88
N SER A 81 17.48 -18.65 13.81
CA SER A 81 18.78 -19.14 13.33
C SER A 81 19.95 -18.84 14.27
N ASP A 82 19.82 -17.82 15.12
CA ASP A 82 20.89 -17.39 16.02
C ASP A 82 20.94 -18.20 17.32
N PHE A 83 19.89 -18.98 17.61
CA PHE A 83 19.77 -19.80 18.81
C PHE A 83 19.73 -21.30 18.43
N PRO A 84 20.34 -22.18 19.24
CA PRO A 84 20.34 -23.61 18.92
C PRO A 84 18.94 -24.21 19.09
N ASN A 85 18.41 -24.79 18.00
CA ASN A 85 17.23 -25.67 17.96
C ASN A 85 15.92 -25.06 18.47
N ILE A 86 15.63 -23.79 18.13
CA ILE A 86 14.31 -23.21 18.39
C ILE A 86 13.54 -23.10 17.06
N GLU A 87 12.68 -24.08 16.83
CA GLU A 87 11.74 -24.13 15.70
C GLU A 87 10.34 -24.51 16.17
N PHE A 88 9.30 -23.93 15.57
CA PHE A 88 7.91 -24.28 15.87
C PHE A 88 6.97 -23.94 14.69
N ASP A 89 5.87 -24.68 14.61
CA ASP A 89 4.79 -24.41 13.65
C ASP A 89 3.71 -23.53 14.27
N SER A 90 3.10 -22.68 13.44
CA SER A 90 2.06 -21.72 13.79
C SER A 90 0.84 -21.94 12.91
N TYR A 91 -0.22 -22.47 13.51
CA TYR A 91 -1.51 -22.76 12.89
C TYR A 91 -2.58 -21.78 13.40
N MET A 92 -3.56 -21.51 12.53
CA MET A 92 -4.74 -20.73 12.91
C MET A 92 -5.59 -21.51 13.92
N ILE A 93 -6.00 -20.86 15.01
CA ILE A 93 -6.89 -21.48 16.01
C ILE A 93 -8.27 -21.73 15.37
N PRO A 94 -8.79 -22.96 15.40
CA PRO A 94 -10.13 -23.27 14.90
C PRO A 94 -11.20 -22.46 15.63
N THR A 95 -12.23 -21.99 14.91
CA THR A 95 -13.26 -21.11 15.50
C THR A 95 -14.00 -21.71 16.70
N ASN A 96 -14.01 -23.04 16.81
CA ASN A 96 -14.63 -23.74 17.93
C ASN A 96 -13.77 -23.72 19.22
N GLU A 97 -12.48 -23.43 19.10
CA GLU A 97 -11.48 -23.42 20.19
C GLU A 97 -11.08 -21.99 20.59
N ILE A 98 -11.65 -20.99 19.92
CA ILE A 98 -11.37 -19.57 20.15
C ILE A 98 -11.95 -19.13 21.51
N SER A 99 -11.11 -18.54 22.36
CA SER A 99 -11.55 -17.85 23.57
C SER A 99 -12.23 -16.52 23.23
N MET A 100 -13.06 -15.99 24.13
CA MET A 100 -13.80 -14.72 23.90
C MET A 100 -12.90 -13.51 23.64
N ASP A 101 -11.64 -13.57 24.07
CA ASP A 101 -10.67 -12.49 23.90
C ASP A 101 -9.87 -12.59 22.59
N ASN A 102 -10.02 -13.70 21.84
CA ASN A 102 -9.25 -13.97 20.62
C ASN A 102 -9.96 -13.47 19.35
N PHE A 103 -9.17 -13.06 18.36
CA PHE A 103 -9.65 -12.60 17.06
C PHE A 103 -9.86 -13.76 16.08
N ARG A 104 -11.07 -13.84 15.54
CA ARG A 104 -11.45 -14.82 14.52
C ARG A 104 -10.59 -14.66 13.25
N LEU A 105 -9.98 -15.76 12.80
CA LEU A 105 -9.10 -15.87 11.61
C LEU A 105 -7.75 -15.13 11.71
N LEU A 106 -7.38 -14.59 12.87
CA LEU A 106 -6.12 -13.89 13.06
C LEU A 106 -5.25 -14.54 14.13
N ASP A 107 -5.87 -15.10 15.17
CA ASP A 107 -5.11 -15.77 16.22
C ASP A 107 -4.58 -17.14 15.80
N VAL A 108 -3.36 -17.39 16.26
CA VAL A 108 -2.59 -18.62 16.05
C VAL A 108 -2.28 -19.29 17.38
N ASP A 109 -2.02 -20.59 17.33
CA ASP A 109 -1.64 -21.41 18.49
C ASP A 109 -0.29 -20.97 19.09
N ASN A 110 0.75 -20.87 18.25
CA ASN A 110 2.08 -20.45 18.61
C ASN A 110 2.38 -19.10 17.96
N ARG A 111 2.50 -18.06 18.79
CA ARG A 111 2.84 -16.70 18.35
C ARG A 111 4.35 -16.55 18.24
N ILE A 112 4.81 -15.84 17.22
CA ILE A 112 6.20 -15.39 17.13
C ILE A 112 6.46 -14.39 18.25
N VAL A 113 7.52 -14.63 19.02
CA VAL A 113 7.99 -13.71 20.05
C VAL A 113 9.27 -13.04 19.55
N LEU A 114 9.26 -11.72 19.47
CA LEU A 114 10.43 -10.90 19.15
C LEU A 114 10.64 -9.90 20.31
N PRO A 115 11.89 -9.57 20.67
CA PRO A 115 12.18 -8.59 21.73
C PRO A 115 11.88 -7.15 21.30
#